data_AF-A0AAV0Q0Z0-F1
#
_entry.id   AF-A0AAV0Q0Z0-F1
#
_cell.length_a   1.000
_cell.length_b   1.000
_cell.length_c   1.000
_cell.angle_alpha   90.00
_cell.angle_beta   90.00
_cell.angle_gamma   90.00
#
_symmetry.space_group_name_H-M   'P 1'
#
loop_
_entity.id
_entity.type
_entity.pdbx_description
1 polymer ?
#
loop_
_entity_poly.entity_id
_entity_poly.type
_entity_poly.pdbx_seq_one_letter_code
_entity_poly.pdbx_strand_id
1 'polypeptide(L)'
;MGIMIEGTGVAAKYLWENGITLFKVRDEITRVRGKPDFYYFPPEQPPVTEDAQRALDWAVDNKIKSGVSGEITTSDVLLGIWSETDSPGHKILATLGFNDEKAKELDSKSAGPGFLEG
;
A
#
# COMPACT_ATOMS: atom_id res chain seq x y z
N MET A 1 2.29 -5.60 0.87
CA MET A 1 3.42 -6.37 1.44
C MET A 1 4.77 -5.78 1.09
N GLY A 2 5.07 -5.46 -0.19
CA GLY A 2 6.37 -4.87 -0.57
C GLY A 2 6.82 -3.69 0.28
N ILE A 3 5.91 -2.72 0.51
CA ILE A 3 6.13 -1.58 1.44
C ILE A 3 6.61 -2.03 2.83
N MET A 4 6.03 -3.10 3.37
CA MET A 4 6.36 -3.60 4.71
C MET A 4 7.66 -4.41 4.75
N ILE A 5 8.06 -4.99 3.62
CA ILE A 5 9.31 -5.74 3.46
C ILE A 5 10.48 -4.78 3.32
N GLU A 6 10.28 -3.69 2.58
CA GLU A 6 11.22 -2.57 2.48
C GLU A 6 11.47 -1.98 3.88
N GLY A 7 10.41 -1.64 4.61
CA GLY A 7 10.45 -1.48 6.06
C GLY A 7 11.04 -0.17 6.58
N THR A 8 11.69 0.66 5.76
CA THR A 8 12.25 1.96 6.18
C THR A 8 11.33 3.14 5.85
N GLY A 9 10.45 3.00 4.86
CA GLY A 9 9.50 4.02 4.46
C GLY A 9 8.50 4.41 5.54
N VAL A 10 7.97 5.63 5.44
CA VAL A 10 6.99 6.19 6.40
C VAL A 10 5.71 5.37 6.43
N ALA A 11 5.26 4.85 5.28
CA ALA A 11 4.09 3.98 5.24
C ALA A 11 4.31 2.66 6.00
N ALA A 12 5.51 2.08 5.91
CA ALA A 12 5.83 0.84 6.61
C ALA A 12 5.82 1.03 8.13
N LYS A 13 6.48 2.10 8.60
CA LYS A 13 6.48 2.50 10.02
C LYS A 13 5.06 2.79 10.51
N TYR A 14 4.27 3.54 9.73
CA TYR A 14 2.89 3.87 10.08
C TYR A 14 1.98 2.64 10.18
N LEU A 15 2.09 1.70 9.23
CA LEU A 15 1.34 0.43 9.29
C LEU A 15 1.72 -0.37 10.54
N TRP A 16 3.02 -0.45 10.86
CA TRP A 16 3.52 -1.14 12.04
C TRP A 16 3.00 -0.53 13.35
N GLU A 17 3.10 0.79 13.50
CA GLU A 17 2.59 1.54 14.66
C GLU A 17 1.08 1.38 14.85
N ASN A 18 0.35 1.21 13.74
CA ASN A 18 -1.10 0.93 13.74
C ASN A 18 -1.45 -0.55 13.91
N GLY A 19 -0.48 -1.41 14.21
CA GLY A 19 -0.69 -2.84 14.47
C GLY A 19 -0.94 -3.70 13.23
N ILE A 20 -0.75 -3.15 12.03
CA ILE A 20 -0.85 -3.85 10.74
C ILE A 20 0.54 -4.38 10.40
N THR A 21 0.79 -5.64 10.76
CA THR A 21 2.11 -6.28 10.59
C THR A 21 2.14 -7.20 9.38
N LEU A 22 3.35 -7.47 8.85
CA LEU A 22 3.54 -8.29 7.66
C LEU A 22 2.93 -9.69 7.84
N PHE A 23 3.05 -10.28 9.02
CA PHE A 23 2.46 -11.57 9.36
C PHE A 23 0.93 -11.55 9.26
N LYS A 24 0.27 -10.54 9.86
CA LYS A 24 -1.19 -10.40 9.78
C LYS A 24 -1.67 -10.21 8.33
N VAL A 25 -0.96 -9.38 7.56
CA VAL A 25 -1.28 -9.19 6.14
C VAL A 25 -1.14 -10.50 5.36
N ARG A 26 -0.11 -11.31 5.63
CA ARG A 26 0.09 -12.61 4.98
C ARG A 26 -1.01 -13.61 5.32
N ASP A 27 -1.43 -13.66 6.58
CA ASP A 27 -2.53 -14.52 7.02
C ASP A 27 -3.84 -14.12 6.34
N GLU A 28 -4.13 -12.82 6.28
CA GLU A 28 -5.31 -12.29 5.59
C GLU A 28 -5.28 -12.54 4.07
N ILE A 29 -4.13 -12.44 3.41
CA ILE A 29 -4.00 -12.82 2.00
C ILE A 29 -4.36 -14.28 1.80
N THR A 30 -3.86 -15.16 2.67
CA THR A 30 -4.16 -16.60 2.61
C THR A 30 -5.64 -16.87 2.85
N ARG A 31 -6.29 -16.10 3.72
CA ARG A 31 -7.74 -16.18 3.97
C ARG A 31 -8.56 -15.71 2.76
N VAL A 32 -8.18 -14.62 2.12
CA VAL A 32 -8.94 -14.00 1.02
C VAL A 32 -8.73 -14.71 -0.31
N ARG A 33 -7.48 -15.08 -0.64
CA ARG A 33 -7.14 -15.68 -1.96
C ARG A 33 -6.82 -17.18 -1.89
N GLY A 34 -6.83 -17.78 -0.70
CA GLY A 34 -6.41 -19.17 -0.51
C GLY A 34 -4.90 -19.36 -0.62
N LYS A 35 -4.45 -20.61 -0.46
CA LYS A 35 -3.07 -20.98 -0.79
C LYS A 35 -2.93 -21.09 -2.31
N PRO A 36 -1.83 -20.61 -2.91
CA PRO A 36 -1.61 -20.73 -4.34
C PRO A 36 -1.34 -22.20 -4.69
N ASP A 37 -2.19 -22.81 -5.51
CA ASP A 37 -2.09 -24.23 -5.88
C ASP A 37 -1.60 -24.47 -7.33
N PHE A 38 -1.41 -23.41 -8.13
CA PHE A 38 -1.22 -23.54 -9.58
C PHE A 38 0.24 -23.64 -10.05
N TYR A 39 1.20 -23.09 -9.32
CA TYR A 39 2.60 -23.04 -9.75
C TYR A 39 3.55 -23.44 -8.62
N TYR A 40 4.39 -24.45 -8.87
CA TYR A 40 5.50 -24.80 -7.98
C TYR A 40 6.59 -23.72 -7.99
N PHE A 41 6.75 -23.03 -9.13
CA PHE A 41 7.56 -21.82 -9.26
C PHE A 41 6.75 -20.73 -9.98
N PRO A 42 6.40 -19.62 -9.32
CA PRO A 42 5.84 -18.47 -10.02
C PRO A 42 6.88 -17.88 -11.00
N PRO A 43 6.44 -17.13 -12.04
CA PRO A 43 7.37 -16.38 -12.88
C PRO A 43 8.21 -15.42 -12.02
N GLU A 44 9.46 -15.18 -12.44
CA GLU A 44 10.38 -14.28 -11.71
C GLU A 44 9.80 -12.88 -11.52
N GLN A 45 9.05 -12.41 -12.52
CA GLN A 45 8.30 -11.15 -12.47
C GLN A 45 6.84 -11.43 -12.83
N PRO A 46 5.98 -11.66 -11.82
CA PRO A 46 4.55 -11.81 -12.05
C PRO A 46 3.98 -10.54 -12.72
N PRO A 47 3.06 -10.69 -13.68
CA PRO A 47 2.41 -9.53 -14.28
C PRO A 47 1.62 -8.76 -13.22
N VAL A 48 1.63 -7.44 -13.34
CA VAL A 48 0.86 -6.53 -12.48
C VAL A 48 -0.63 -6.72 -12.79
N THR A 49 -1.45 -6.85 -11.75
CA THR A 49 -2.91 -6.93 -11.89
C THR A 49 -3.50 -5.56 -12.20
N GLU A 50 -4.68 -5.52 -12.84
CA GLU A 50 -5.30 -4.25 -13.23
C GLU A 50 -5.58 -3.32 -12.05
N ASP A 51 -5.98 -3.88 -10.90
CA ASP A 51 -6.19 -3.11 -9.66
C ASP A 51 -4.89 -2.56 -9.08
N ALA A 52 -3.80 -3.33 -9.15
CA ALA A 52 -2.48 -2.85 -8.75
C ALA A 52 -1.97 -1.73 -9.68
N GLN A 53 -2.25 -1.82 -10.98
CA GLN A 53 -1.90 -0.73 -11.91
C GLN A 53 -2.70 0.54 -11.62
N ARG A 54 -4.02 0.43 -11.41
CA ARG A 54 -4.85 1.60 -11.06
C ARG A 54 -4.45 2.24 -9.73
N ALA A 55 -4.02 1.44 -8.75
CA ALA A 55 -3.47 1.97 -7.50
C ALA A 55 -2.20 2.81 -7.73
N LEU A 56 -1.32 2.39 -8.64
CA LEU A 56 -0.12 3.15 -9.02
C LEU A 56 -0.48 4.43 -9.79
N ASP A 57 -1.41 4.32 -10.75
CA ASP A 57 -1.89 5.48 -11.51
C ASP A 57 -2.54 6.52 -10.56
N TRP A 58 -3.32 6.05 -9.59
CA TRP A 58 -3.90 6.91 -8.55
C TRP A 58 -2.83 7.61 -7.72
N ALA A 59 -1.78 6.89 -7.31
CA ALA A 59 -0.69 7.47 -6.52
C ALA A 59 0.00 8.62 -7.28
N VAL A 60 0.24 8.44 -8.58
CA VAL A 60 0.80 9.47 -9.46
C VAL A 60 -0.14 10.67 -9.59
N ASP A 61 -1.40 10.42 -9.91
CA ASP A 61 -2.41 11.46 -10.07
C ASP A 61 -2.60 12.28 -8.78
N ASN A 62 -2.64 11.61 -7.63
CA ASN A 62 -2.78 12.26 -6.33
C ASN A 62 -1.58 13.18 -6.05
N LYS A 63 -0.36 12.70 -6.33
CA LYS A 63 0.85 13.50 -6.17
C LYS A 63 0.83 14.74 -7.05
N ILE A 64 0.47 14.60 -8.33
CA ILE A 64 0.36 15.73 -9.27
C ILE A 64 -0.68 16.74 -8.77
N LYS A 65 -1.85 16.28 -8.32
CA LYS A 65 -2.93 17.14 -7.80
C LYS A 65 -2.55 17.89 -6.54
N SER A 66 -1.70 17.31 -5.68
CA SER A 66 -1.24 17.97 -4.46
C SER A 66 -0.41 19.23 -4.73
N GLY A 67 0.11 19.41 -5.96
CA GLY A 67 1.00 20.51 -6.32
C GLY A 67 2.38 20.43 -5.65
N VAL A 68 2.64 19.38 -4.86
CA VAL A 68 3.93 19.12 -4.22
C VAL A 68 4.84 18.45 -5.25
N SER A 69 5.83 19.20 -5.72
CA SER A 69 6.91 18.64 -6.54
C SER A 69 7.70 17.61 -5.72
N GLY A 70 7.94 16.43 -6.27
CA GLY A 70 8.70 15.39 -5.60
C GLY A 70 8.48 14.00 -6.19
N GLU A 71 9.16 13.02 -5.60
CA GLU A 71 9.07 11.61 -5.98
C GLU A 71 7.79 10.97 -5.42
N ILE A 72 7.35 9.89 -6.07
CA ILE A 72 6.29 9.03 -5.55
C ILE A 72 6.84 8.23 -4.39
N THR A 73 6.16 8.34 -3.24
CA THR A 73 6.59 7.72 -1.98
C THR A 73 5.83 6.41 -1.70
N THR A 74 6.31 5.60 -0.75
CA THR A 74 5.57 4.42 -0.26
C THR A 74 4.23 4.80 0.37
N SER A 75 4.10 6.04 0.87
CA SER A 75 2.83 6.59 1.37
C SER A 75 1.84 6.84 0.25
N ASP A 76 2.29 7.44 -0.86
CA ASP A 76 1.48 7.65 -2.06
C ASP A 76 0.97 6.30 -2.61
N VAL A 77 1.84 5.28 -2.67
CA VAL A 77 1.47 3.92 -3.10
C VAL A 77 0.47 3.27 -2.14
N LEU A 78 0.65 3.41 -0.82
CA LEU A 78 -0.29 2.86 0.16
C LEU A 78 -1.67 3.51 0.05
N LEU A 79 -1.72 4.82 -0.16
CA LEU A 79 -2.97 5.57 -0.39
C LEU A 79 -3.64 5.15 -1.71
N GLY A 80 -2.86 4.87 -2.76
CA GLY A 80 -3.36 4.29 -4.00
C GLY A 80 -3.96 2.89 -3.82
N ILE A 81 -3.34 2.05 -3.00
CA ILE A 81 -3.93 0.73 -2.66
C ILE A 81 -5.23 0.93 -1.87
N TRP A 82 -5.28 1.93 -0.98
CA TRP A 82 -6.48 2.25 -0.21
C TRP A 82 -7.62 2.80 -1.08
N SER A 83 -7.34 3.55 -2.14
CA SER A 83 -8.38 4.11 -3.02
C SER A 83 -9.10 3.04 -3.86
N GLU A 84 -8.44 1.92 -4.15
CA GLU A 84 -9.01 0.79 -4.90
C GLU A 84 -9.91 -0.09 -4.01
N THR A 85 -11.11 0.38 -3.68
CA THR A 85 -12.07 -0.25 -2.74
C THR A 85 -12.40 -1.73 -3.02
N ASP A 86 -12.40 -2.12 -4.30
CA ASP A 86 -12.68 -3.51 -4.71
C ASP A 86 -11.45 -4.43 -4.66
N SER A 87 -10.24 -3.87 -4.55
CA SER A 87 -9.00 -4.64 -4.55
C SER A 87 -8.86 -5.50 -3.29
N PRO A 88 -8.15 -6.64 -3.37
CA PRO A 88 -7.77 -7.41 -2.19
C PRO A 88 -6.96 -6.57 -1.21
N GLY A 89 -6.11 -5.65 -1.71
CA GLY A 89 -5.28 -4.77 -0.90
C GLY A 89 -6.11 -3.90 0.05
N HIS A 90 -7.11 -3.20 -0.48
CA HIS A 90 -8.05 -2.41 0.32
C HIS A 90 -8.77 -3.27 1.36
N LYS A 91 -9.35 -4.40 0.93
CA LYS A 91 -10.12 -5.29 1.83
C LYS A 91 -9.27 -5.82 2.99
N ILE A 92 -8.02 -6.17 2.75
CA ILE A 92 -7.09 -6.64 3.78
C ILE A 92 -6.73 -5.49 4.73
N LEU A 93 -6.41 -4.31 4.20
CA LEU A 93 -6.13 -3.13 5.02
C LEU A 93 -7.32 -2.78 5.92
N ALA A 94 -8.53 -2.76 5.36
CA ALA A 94 -9.77 -2.51 6.10
C ALA A 94 -10.01 -3.55 7.19
N THR A 95 -9.81 -4.84 6.87
CA THR A 95 -9.95 -5.94 7.85
C THR A 95 -8.97 -5.79 9.02
N LEU A 96 -7.77 -5.29 8.75
CA LEU A 96 -6.73 -5.07 9.77
C LEU A 96 -6.85 -3.71 10.48
N GLY A 97 -7.94 -2.96 10.24
CA GLY A 97 -8.25 -1.72 10.95
C GLY A 97 -7.61 -0.48 10.34
N PHE A 98 -7.22 -0.50 9.07
CA PHE A 98 -6.97 0.72 8.29
C PHE A 98 -8.30 1.34 7.86
N ASN A 99 -8.39 2.67 7.86
CA ASN A 99 -9.62 3.40 7.55
C ASN A 99 -9.30 4.79 6.96
N ASP A 100 -10.33 5.55 6.58
CA ASP A 100 -10.17 6.87 5.98
C ASP A 100 -9.53 7.91 6.92
N GLU A 101 -9.69 7.75 8.24
CA GLU A 101 -9.04 8.60 9.23
C GLU A 101 -7.52 8.39 9.19
N LYS A 102 -7.09 7.13 9.21
CA LYS A 102 -5.69 6.73 9.09
C LYS A 102 -5.07 7.08 7.73
N ALA A 103 -5.87 7.00 6.66
CA ALA A 103 -5.44 7.44 5.34
C ALA A 103 -5.11 8.95 5.34
N LYS A 104 -5.99 9.78 5.94
CA LYS A 104 -5.75 11.23 6.08
C LYS A 104 -4.58 11.55 6.99
N GLU A 105 -4.42 10.82 8.09
CA GLU A 105 -3.26 10.96 8.96
C GLU A 105 -1.96 10.65 8.22
N LEU A 106 -1.93 9.56 7.45
CA LEU A 106 -0.77 9.20 6.64
C LEU A 106 -0.46 10.27 5.60
N ASP A 107 -1.47 10.73 4.86
CA ASP A 107 -1.33 11.79 3.86
C ASP A 107 -0.73 13.06 4.47
N SER A 108 -1.23 13.49 5.64
CA SER A 108 -0.70 14.65 6.35
C SER A 108 0.75 14.48 6.83
N LYS A 109 1.16 13.25 7.17
CA LYS A 109 2.56 12.94 7.57
C LYS A 109 3.51 12.97 6.37
N SER A 110 3.02 12.66 5.17
CA SER A 110 3.78 12.73 3.92
C SER A 110 3.67 14.08 3.19
N ALA A 111 2.80 14.98 3.64
CA ALA A 111 2.57 16.30 3.05
C ALA A 111 3.46 17.37 3.70
N GLY A 112 4.74 17.43 3.29
CA GLY A 112 5.65 18.50 3.67
C GLY A 112 6.54 18.94 2.50
N PRO A 113 6.77 20.25 2.27
CA PRO A 113 7.73 20.70 1.27
C PRO A 113 9.13 20.20 1.64
N GLY A 114 9.75 19.41 0.77
CA GLY A 114 11.05 18.76 1.03
C GLY A 114 10.98 17.47 1.84
N PHE A 115 9.81 16.83 1.95
CA PHE A 115 9.70 15.50 2.55
C PHE A 115 10.58 14.49 1.79
N LEU A 116 11.54 13.90 2.52
CA LEU A 116 12.38 12.81 2.05
C LEU A 116 11.94 11.55 2.79
N GLU A 117 11.60 10.51 2.05
CA GLU A 117 11.21 9.24 2.61
C GLU A 117 12.45 8.48 3.09
N GLY A 118 12.53 8.17 4.39
CA GLY A 118 13.63 7.42 5.03
C GLY A 118 13.23 6.80 6.36
#